data_AF-A0A7S2TFD3-F1
#
_entry.id   AF-A0A7S2TFD3-F1
#
_cell.length_a   1.000
_cell.length_b   1.000
_cell.length_c   1.000
_cell.angle_alpha   90.00
_cell.angle_beta   90.00
_cell.angle_gamma   90.00
#
_symmetry.space_group_name_H-M   'P 1'
#
loop_
_entity.id
_entity.type
_entity.pdbx_description
1 polymer ?
#
loop_
_entity_poly.entity_id
_entity_poly.type
_entity_poly.pdbx_seq_one_letter_code
_entity_poly.pdbx_strand_id
1 'polypeptide(L)'
;SFRAQKVLVASQYVNKSISVVTDAKAKDLAGKAAVGRLPLLETSEGCVFESNAIMRLVADGSALVGKTAFETAQINSWIDFCANEIEIPATCLTYAIIGWMANGQ
;
A
#
# COMPACT_ATOMS: atom_id res chain seq x y z
N SER A 1 -6.39 6.89 0.05
CA SER A 1 -5.33 6.73 1.07
C SER A 1 -3.96 6.84 0.42
N PHE A 2 -3.01 7.56 1.02
CA PHE A 2 -1.63 7.69 0.50
C PHE A 2 -0.95 6.32 0.34
N ARG A 3 -1.31 5.36 1.21
CA ARG A 3 -0.82 3.98 1.14
C ARG A 3 -1.23 3.26 -0.15
N ALA A 4 -2.38 3.57 -0.75
CA ALA A 4 -2.80 2.97 -2.00
C ALA A 4 -2.09 3.58 -3.22
N GLN A 5 -1.60 4.82 -3.12
CA GLN A 5 -0.99 5.53 -4.25
C GLN A 5 0.27 4.81 -4.76
N LYS A 6 1.09 4.23 -3.87
CA LYS A 6 2.29 3.46 -4.26
C LYS A 6 1.96 2.29 -5.18
N VAL A 7 0.81 1.64 -4.96
CA VAL A 7 0.32 0.54 -5.81
C VAL A 7 -0.10 1.05 -7.18
N LEU A 8 -0.89 2.14 -7.21
CA LEU A 8 -1.37 2.72 -8.46
C LEU A 8 -0.21 3.23 -9.32
N VAL A 9 0.75 3.93 -8.74
CA VAL A 9 1.94 4.40 -9.45
C VAL A 9 2.71 3.21 -10.02
N ALA A 10 3.02 2.19 -9.20
CA ALA A 10 3.71 0.99 -9.69
C ALA A 10 2.96 0.32 -10.84
N SER A 11 1.63 0.20 -10.75
CA SER A 11 0.80 -0.41 -11.79
C SER A 11 0.89 0.28 -13.15
N GLN A 12 1.00 1.62 -13.16
CA GLN A 12 1.16 2.40 -14.39
C GLN A 12 2.51 2.12 -15.05
N TYR A 13 3.59 2.02 -14.27
CA TYR A 13 4.92 1.72 -14.80
C TYR A 13 5.04 0.31 -15.39
N VAL A 14 4.24 -0.65 -14.89
CA VAL A 14 4.21 -2.03 -15.40
C VAL A 14 3.05 -2.29 -16.37
N ASN A 15 2.30 -1.24 -16.75
CA ASN A 15 1.12 -1.32 -17.62
C ASN A 15 0.06 -2.35 -17.16
N LYS A 16 -0.09 -2.56 -15.84
CA LYS A 16 -1.13 -3.43 -15.27
C LYS A 16 -2.36 -2.58 -14.92
N SER A 17 -3.52 -2.96 -15.45
CA SER A 17 -4.79 -2.33 -15.09
C SER A 17 -5.28 -2.80 -13.73
N ILE A 18 -5.55 -1.87 -12.81
CA ILE A 18 -6.10 -2.14 -11.48
C ILE A 18 -7.46 -1.44 -11.34
N SER A 19 -8.50 -2.20 -11.01
CA SER A 19 -9.81 -1.65 -10.68
C SER A 19 -9.81 -1.12 -9.25
N VAL A 20 -10.06 0.18 -9.07
CA VAL A 20 -10.03 0.83 -7.77
C VAL A 20 -11.45 0.97 -7.22
N VAL A 21 -11.67 0.48 -5.99
CA VAL A 21 -12.94 0.62 -5.27
C VAL A 21 -12.70 1.51 -4.04
N THR A 22 -13.39 2.65 -3.96
CA THR A 22 -13.22 3.63 -2.87
C THR A 22 -14.26 3.49 -1.75
N ASP A 23 -15.45 2.95 -2.06
CA ASP A 23 -16.60 2.92 -1.15
C ASP A 23 -16.94 1.49 -0.68
N ALA A 24 -15.91 0.69 -0.44
CA ALA A 24 -16.05 -0.68 0.04
C ALA A 24 -16.75 -0.71 1.41
N LYS A 25 -17.83 -1.49 1.53
CA LYS A 25 -18.58 -1.63 2.79
C LYS A 25 -17.97 -2.76 3.61
N ALA A 26 -18.20 -2.75 4.93
CA ALA A 26 -17.69 -3.79 5.83
C ALA A 26 -18.07 -5.22 5.40
N LYS A 27 -19.27 -5.40 4.83
CA LYS A 27 -19.73 -6.69 4.27
C LYS A 27 -18.86 -7.18 3.11
N ASP A 28 -18.29 -6.26 2.32
CA ASP A 28 -17.48 -6.58 1.13
C ASP A 28 -16.07 -7.02 1.53
N LEU A 29 -15.64 -6.65 2.75
CA LEU A 29 -14.33 -6.94 3.34
C LEU A 29 -14.35 -8.14 4.31
N ALA A 30 -15.54 -8.64 4.66
CA ALA A 30 -15.72 -9.72 5.62
C ALA A 30 -15.00 -11.00 5.15
N GLY A 31 -14.08 -11.51 5.97
CA GLY A 31 -13.32 -12.73 5.68
C GLY A 31 -12.18 -12.57 4.67
N LYS A 32 -11.89 -11.36 4.18
CA LYS A 32 -10.88 -11.13 3.12
C LYS A 32 -9.55 -10.55 3.61
N ALA A 33 -9.48 -10.01 4.82
CA ALA A 33 -8.27 -9.41 5.36
C ALA A 33 -8.05 -9.83 6.82
N ALA A 34 -6.79 -9.97 7.25
CA ALA A 34 -6.44 -10.39 8.61
C ALA A 34 -6.97 -9.44 9.71
N VAL A 35 -7.25 -8.18 9.39
CA VAL A 35 -8.01 -7.18 10.16
C VAL A 35 -8.51 -6.18 9.11
N GLY A 36 -9.59 -5.42 9.33
CA GLY A 36 -10.18 -4.42 8.40
C GLY A 36 -9.27 -3.25 8.00
N ARG A 37 -8.07 -3.55 7.50
CA ARG A 37 -7.02 -2.65 7.04
C ARG A 37 -7.12 -2.53 5.53
N LEU A 38 -7.18 -1.29 5.06
CA LEU A 38 -7.07 -0.94 3.66
C LEU A 38 -5.71 -0.27 3.40
N PRO A 39 -5.11 -0.41 2.22
CA PRO A 39 -5.64 -1.08 1.02
C PRO A 39 -5.62 -2.61 1.08
N LEU A 40 -6.51 -3.22 0.31
CA LEU A 40 -6.63 -4.66 0.05
C LEU A 40 -6.64 -4.87 -1.46
N LEU A 41 -5.90 -5.87 -1.95
CA LEU A 41 -5.96 -6.30 -3.35
C LEU A 41 -6.58 -7.69 -3.43
N GLU A 42 -7.62 -7.84 -4.25
CA GLU A 42 -8.21 -9.13 -4.58
C GLU A 42 -7.62 -9.63 -5.91
N THR A 43 -7.18 -10.88 -5.93
CA THR A 43 -6.67 -11.58 -7.11
C THR A 43 -7.42 -12.90 -7.29
N SER A 44 -7.16 -13.60 -8.39
CA SER A 44 -7.70 -14.95 -8.62
C SER A 44 -7.23 -15.98 -7.59
N GLU A 45 -6.11 -15.74 -6.92
CA GLU A 45 -5.51 -16.65 -5.92
C GLU A 45 -5.95 -16.34 -4.49
N GLY A 46 -6.49 -15.14 -4.25
CA GLY A 46 -6.93 -14.72 -2.92
C GLY A 46 -6.76 -13.23 -2.70
N CYS A 47 -6.69 -12.84 -1.43
CA CYS A 47 -6.58 -11.44 -1.02
C CYS A 47 -5.22 -11.14 -0.40
N VAL A 48 -4.65 -9.99 -0.74
CA VAL A 48 -3.37 -9.49 -0.20
C VAL A 48 -3.61 -8.15 0.49
N PHE A 49 -3.24 -8.08 1.77
CA PHE A 49 -3.24 -6.85 2.56
C PHE A 49 -1.81 -6.34 2.74
N GLU A 50 -1.67 -5.15 3.35
CA GLU A 50 -0.43 -4.36 3.42
C GLU A 50 0.00 -3.74 2.08
N SER A 51 -0.01 -2.41 2.02
CA SER A 51 0.26 -1.67 0.78
C SER A 51 1.61 -1.98 0.12
N ASN A 52 2.64 -2.26 0.92
CA ASN A 52 3.97 -2.60 0.41
C ASN A 52 3.97 -4.00 -0.23
N ALA A 53 3.27 -4.98 0.35
CA ALA A 53 3.14 -6.32 -0.22
C ALA A 53 2.34 -6.30 -1.52
N ILE A 54 1.22 -5.56 -1.53
CA ILE A 54 0.41 -5.34 -2.73
C ILE A 54 1.24 -4.72 -3.86
N MET A 55 2.00 -3.66 -3.55
CA MET A 55 2.84 -2.98 -4.53
C MET A 55 3.88 -3.93 -5.14
N ARG A 56 4.53 -4.76 -4.31
CA ARG A 56 5.50 -5.76 -4.77
C ARG A 56 4.87 -6.80 -5.68
N LEU A 57 3.68 -7.31 -5.33
CA LEU A 57 2.95 -8.26 -6.16
C LEU A 57 2.59 -7.65 -7.52
N VAL A 58 2.12 -6.40 -7.53
CA VAL A 58 1.81 -5.68 -8.77
C VAL A 58 3.07 -5.46 -9.60
N ALA A 59 4.16 -5.08 -8.97
CA ALA A 59 5.45 -4.81 -9.60
C ALA A 59 6.27 -6.07 -9.93
N ASP A 60 5.80 -7.25 -9.54
CA ASP A 60 6.54 -8.51 -9.72
C ASP A 60 6.85 -8.78 -11.20
N GLY A 61 8.04 -9.34 -11.43
CA GLY A 61 8.60 -9.55 -12.77
C GLY A 61 9.11 -8.28 -13.48
N SER A 62 9.11 -7.12 -12.81
CA SER A 62 9.61 -5.86 -13.37
C SER A 62 10.89 -5.36 -12.69
N ALA A 63 11.56 -4.38 -13.30
CA ALA A 63 12.73 -3.73 -12.69
C ALA A 63 12.41 -2.91 -11.44
N LEU A 64 11.13 -2.63 -11.14
CA LEU A 64 10.72 -1.88 -9.94
C LEU A 64 10.97 -2.63 -8.63
N VAL A 65 11.11 -3.96 -8.69
CA VAL A 65 11.46 -4.81 -7.53
C VAL A 65 12.95 -5.18 -7.50
N GLY A 66 13.77 -4.56 -8.37
CA GLY A 66 15.20 -4.85 -8.52
C GLY A 66 15.47 -6.03 -9.46
N LYS A 67 16.62 -6.00 -10.14
CA LYS A 67 17.08 -7.07 -11.04
C LYS A 67 17.98 -8.08 -10.35
N THR A 68 18.53 -7.73 -9.19
CA THR A 68 19.41 -8.59 -8.38
C THR A 68 18.93 -8.60 -6.94
N ALA A 69 19.31 -9.63 -6.19
CA ALA A 69 18.99 -9.71 -4.76
C ALA A 69 19.50 -8.48 -3.97
N PHE A 70 20.64 -7.90 -4.38
CA PHE A 70 21.18 -6.70 -3.77
C PHE A 70 20.30 -5.47 -4.06
N GLU A 71 19.91 -5.26 -5.32
CA GLU A 71 19.00 -4.16 -5.69
C GLU A 71 17.65 -4.29 -4.99
N THR A 72 17.08 -5.50 -4.93
CA THR A 72 15.86 -5.77 -4.18
C THR A 72 16.04 -5.42 -2.70
N ALA A 73 17.16 -5.80 -2.08
CA ALA A 73 17.45 -5.44 -0.69
C ALA A 73 17.55 -3.93 -0.46
N GLN A 74 18.18 -3.19 -1.40
CA GLN A 74 18.24 -1.72 -1.33
C GLN A 74 16.85 -1.07 -1.47
N ILE A 75 16.00 -1.59 -2.35
CA ILE A 75 14.62 -1.13 -2.48
C ILE A 75 13.85 -1.42 -1.19
N ASN A 76 14.03 -2.60 -0.60
CA ASN A 76 13.38 -2.98 0.65
C ASN A 76 13.81 -2.08 1.80
N SER A 77 15.10 -1.78 1.92
CA SER A 77 15.59 -0.91 2.99
C SER A 77 14.95 0.48 2.93
N TRP A 78 14.75 1.03 1.74
CA TRP A 78 14.06 2.33 1.59
C TRP A 78 12.58 2.25 1.92
N ILE A 79 11.90 1.17 1.49
CA ILE A 79 10.49 0.95 1.81
C ILE A 79 10.29 0.84 3.33
N ASP A 80 11.14 0.08 4.00
CA ASP A 80 11.05 -0.14 5.44
C ASP A 80 11.44 1.13 6.23
N PHE A 81 12.47 1.86 5.78
CA PHE A 81 12.82 3.16 6.35
C PHE A 81 11.64 4.15 6.24
N CYS A 82 11.03 4.27 5.06
CA CYS A 82 9.87 5.13 4.88
C CYS A 82 8.71 4.73 5.82
N ALA A 83 8.39 3.44 5.91
CA ALA A 83 7.30 2.95 6.73
C ALA A 83 7.51 3.20 8.23
N ASN A 84 8.74 3.01 8.72
CA ASN A 84 9.05 3.08 10.15
C ASN A 84 9.46 4.49 10.61
N GLU A 85 10.21 5.23 9.81
CA GLU A 85 10.85 6.49 10.23
C GLU A 85 10.21 7.74 9.61
N ILE A 86 9.50 7.62 8.50
CA ILE A 86 8.91 8.79 7.81
C ILE A 86 7.38 8.83 7.97
N GLU A 87 6.69 7.74 7.61
CA GLU A 87 5.23 7.74 7.53
C GLU A 87 4.59 8.07 8.89
N ILE A 88 5.13 7.54 10.00
CA ILE A 88 4.60 7.76 11.35
C ILE A 88 4.70 9.24 11.76
N PRO A 89 5.90 9.87 11.86
CA PRO A 89 6.00 11.26 12.28
C PRO A 89 5.33 12.22 11.29
N ALA A 90 5.40 11.95 9.97
CA ALA A 90 4.70 12.76 8.97
C ALA A 90 3.18 12.72 9.18
N THR A 91 2.62 11.55 9.48
CA THR A 91 1.17 11.41 9.76
C THR A 91 0.79 12.16 11.03
N CYS A 92 1.57 12.01 12.12
CA CYS A 92 1.30 12.71 13.38
C CYS A 92 1.27 14.23 13.20
N LEU A 93 2.26 14.80 12.49
CA LEU A 93 2.34 16.23 12.27
C LEU A 93 1.23 16.72 11.32
N THR A 94 1.07 16.06 10.17
CA THR A 94 0.10 16.49 9.15
C THR A 94 -1.33 16.40 9.67
N TYR A 95 -1.68 15.35 10.41
CA TYR A 95 -3.04 15.17 10.94
C TYR A 95 -3.38 16.20 12.01
N ALA A 96 -2.40 16.65 12.80
CA ALA A 96 -2.60 17.75 13.73
C ALA A 96 -2.86 19.07 12.99
N ILE A 97 -2.08 19.37 11.94
CA ILE A 97 -2.22 20.60 11.15
C ILE A 97 -3.56 20.67 10.43
N ILE A 98 -4.02 19.57 9.83
CA ILE A 98 -5.28 19.54 9.06
C ILE A 98 -6.52 19.28 9.94
N GLY A 99 -6.37 19.21 11.26
CA GLY A 99 -7.47 19.03 12.21
C GLY A 99 -8.10 17.63 12.22
N TRP A 100 -7.44 16.62 11.64
CA TRP A 100 -7.97 15.26 11.55
C TRP A 100 -8.09 14.59 12.92
N MET A 101 -7.15 14.85 13.84
CA MET A 101 -7.19 14.25 15.19
C MET A 101 -8.23 14.88 16.12
N ALA A 102 -8.73 16.09 15.83
CA ALA A 102 -9.74 16.77 16.65
C ALA A 102 -11.18 16.34 16.31
N ASN A 103 -11.40 15.76 15.13
CA ASN A 103 -12.72 15.49 14.56
C ASN A 103 -13.09 13.99 14.58
N GLY A 104 -12.47 13.18 15.44
CA GLY A 104 -12.68 11.73 15.51
C GLY A 104 -14.09 11.35 15.97
N GLN A 105 -15.04 11.33 15.02
CA GLN A 105 -16.16 10.39 14.99
C GLN A 105 -15.69 9.06 14.43
#